data_AF-A0A6L3EIB0-F1
#
_entry.id   AF-A0A6L3EIB0-F1
#
_cell.length_a   1.000
_cell.length_b   1.000
_cell.length_c   1.000
_cell.angle_alpha   90.00
_cell.angle_beta   90.00
_cell.angle_gamma   90.00
#
_symmetry.space_group_name_H-M   'P 1'
#
loop_
_entity.id
_entity.type
_entity.pdbx_description
1 polymer ?
#
loop_
_entity_poly.entity_id
_entity_poly.type
_entity_poly.pdbx_seq_one_letter_code
_entity_poly.pdbx_strand_id
1 'polypeptide(L)'
;MGLYLWHPKGPRGIEAWQWCGVDRAAPDAVKEMIRVDFTRTQAAAGIAAQDDTENFEEVTEATLGVIGRTLDFNYQMGMKRDYKKNMPDYPGDLSPYYSENNQMGFYRAWSRLMGV
;
A
#
# COMPACT_ATOMS: atom_id res chain seq x y z
N MET A 1 -11.53 7.71 -6.58
CA MET A 1 -10.73 6.55 -6.12
C MET A 1 -9.39 6.57 -6.84
N GLY A 2 -8.27 6.56 -6.12
CA GLY A 2 -6.95 6.39 -6.71
C GLY A 2 -6.71 4.92 -7.08
N LEU A 3 -6.19 4.67 -8.28
CA LEU A 3 -5.81 3.35 -8.77
C LEU A 3 -4.32 3.35 -9.08
N TYR A 4 -3.61 2.36 -8.55
CA TYR A 4 -2.15 2.26 -8.67
C TYR A 4 -1.77 0.89 -9.21
N LEU A 5 -0.83 0.88 -10.14
CA LEU A 5 -0.17 -0.33 -10.62
C LEU A 5 1.33 -0.12 -10.55
N TRP A 6 2.00 -0.98 -9.77
CA TRP A 6 3.44 -0.93 -9.55
C TRP A 6 4.11 -1.98 -10.44
N HIS A 7 4.70 -1.54 -11.56
CA HIS A 7 5.40 -2.42 -12.47
C HIS A 7 6.82 -2.68 -11.96
N PRO A 8 7.22 -3.93 -11.68
CA PRO A 8 8.57 -4.22 -11.20
C PRO A 8 9.60 -3.93 -12.29
N LYS A 9 10.70 -3.26 -11.92
CA LYS A 9 11.91 -3.03 -12.74
C LYS A 9 13.13 -3.68 -12.08
N GLY A 10 12.94 -4.89 -11.58
CA GLY A 10 13.88 -5.57 -10.69
C GLY A 10 13.61 -5.27 -9.21
N PRO A 11 14.46 -5.77 -8.28
CA PRO A 11 14.24 -5.63 -6.84
C PRO A 11 14.52 -4.23 -6.28
N ARG A 12 15.08 -3.31 -7.08
CA ARG A 12 15.51 -1.97 -6.66
C ARG A 12 14.71 -0.83 -7.29
N GLY A 13 13.69 -1.15 -8.07
CA GLY A 13 12.99 -0.14 -8.83
C GLY A 13 11.64 -0.61 -9.32
N ILE A 14 10.74 0.35 -9.45
CA ILE A 14 9.39 0.15 -9.97
C ILE A 14 9.04 1.32 -10.89
N GLU A 15 8.08 1.08 -11.79
CA GLU A 15 7.40 2.14 -12.53
C GLU A 15 5.95 2.21 -12.03
N ALA A 16 5.52 3.38 -11.57
CA ALA A 16 4.20 3.58 -11.00
C ALA A 16 3.23 4.12 -12.06
N TRP A 17 2.17 3.39 -12.35
CA TRP A 17 1.05 3.89 -13.16
C TRP A 17 -0.11 4.25 -12.24
N GLN A 18 -0.63 5.46 -12.41
CA GLN A 18 -1.64 6.05 -11.52
C GLN A 18 -2.83 6.58 -12.32
N TRP A 19 -4.04 6.30 -11.85
CA TRP A 19 -5.27 6.86 -12.40
C TRP A 19 -6.24 7.28 -11.30
N CYS A 20 -7.16 8.19 -11.64
CA CYS A 20 -8.27 8.55 -10.78
C CYS A 20 -9.59 8.03 -11.37
N GLY A 21 -10.18 7.03 -10.71
CA GLY A 21 -11.53 6.58 -11.01
C GLY A 21 -12.58 7.49 -10.37
N VAL A 22 -13.58 7.88 -11.14
CA VAL A 22 -14.73 8.69 -10.69
C VAL A 22 -16.02 7.96 -11.03
N ASP A 23 -17.06 8.14 -10.23
CA ASP A 23 -18.38 7.60 -10.55
C ASP A 23 -18.89 8.18 -11.87
N ARG A 24 -19.31 7.29 -12.78
CA ARG A 24 -19.75 7.70 -14.11
C ARG A 24 -20.93 8.67 -14.05
N ALA A 25 -21.86 8.43 -13.13
CA ALA A 25 -23.07 9.23 -12.92
C ALA A 25 -22.82 10.51 -12.09
N ALA A 26 -21.62 10.74 -11.58
CA ALA A 26 -21.33 11.95 -10.82
C ALA A 26 -21.46 13.21 -11.71
N PRO A 27 -21.93 14.35 -11.16
CA PRO A 27 -21.94 15.62 -11.86
C PRO A 27 -20.53 16.04 -12.28
N ASP A 28 -20.40 16.77 -13.40
CA ASP A 28 -19.09 17.13 -13.96
C ASP A 28 -18.24 17.98 -13.01
N ALA A 29 -18.86 18.88 -12.24
CA ALA A 29 -18.17 19.65 -11.21
C ALA A 29 -17.54 18.76 -10.12
N VAL A 30 -18.20 17.65 -9.76
CA VAL A 30 -17.67 16.69 -8.77
C VAL A 30 -16.53 15.87 -9.38
N LYS A 31 -16.65 15.45 -10.64
CA LYS A 31 -15.57 14.76 -11.35
C LYS A 31 -14.32 15.63 -11.44
N GLU A 32 -14.49 16.92 -11.75
CA GLU A 32 -13.39 17.87 -11.83
C GLU A 32 -12.74 18.11 -10.46
N MET A 33 -13.55 18.29 -9.42
CA MET A 33 -13.05 18.42 -8.04
C MET A 33 -12.20 17.20 -7.64
N ILE A 34 -12.68 15.99 -7.90
CA ILE A 34 -11.97 14.74 -7.58
C ILE A 34 -10.67 14.63 -8.40
N ARG A 35 -10.69 15.00 -9.69
CA ARG A 35 -9.50 14.99 -10.55
C ARG A 35 -8.42 15.93 -10.01
N VAL A 36 -8.79 17.16 -9.65
CA VAL A 36 -7.87 18.15 -9.08
C VAL A 36 -7.35 17.67 -7.73
N ASP A 37 -8.23 17.18 -6.86
CA ASP A 37 -7.85 16.72 -5.52
C ASP A 37 -6.88 15.54 -5.56
N PHE A 38 -7.13 14.55 -6.41
CA PHE A 38 -6.21 13.44 -6.61
C PHE A 38 -4.85 13.92 -7.15
N THR A 39 -4.87 14.82 -8.15
CA THR A 39 -3.63 15.33 -8.76
C THR A 39 -2.76 16.08 -7.76
N ARG A 40 -3.34 16.92 -6.90
CA ARG A 40 -2.57 17.72 -5.94
C ARG A 40 -2.12 16.96 -4.70
N THR A 41 -2.74 15.82 -4.40
CA THR A 41 -2.46 15.06 -3.16
C THR A 41 -1.65 13.80 -3.43
N GLN A 42 -2.13 12.95 -4.33
CA GLN A 42 -1.79 11.52 -4.37
C GLN A 42 -1.22 11.05 -5.72
N ALA A 43 -1.30 11.88 -6.76
CA ALA A 43 -0.55 11.67 -8.00
C ALA A 43 0.94 11.97 -7.78
N ALA A 44 1.82 11.57 -8.70
CA ALA A 44 3.28 11.72 -8.57
C ALA A 44 3.76 13.14 -8.21
N ALA A 45 3.08 14.19 -8.69
CA ALA A 45 3.39 15.59 -8.35
C ALA A 45 2.62 16.12 -7.12
N GLY A 46 1.85 15.26 -6.46
CA GLY A 46 1.02 15.57 -5.32
C GLY A 46 1.82 15.66 -4.02
N ILE A 47 1.29 16.42 -3.05
CA ILE A 47 2.01 16.72 -1.82
C ILE A 47 2.27 15.49 -0.94
N ALA A 48 1.34 14.52 -0.90
CA ALA A 48 1.50 13.32 -0.08
C ALA A 48 2.31 12.23 -0.79
N ALA A 49 2.11 12.08 -2.11
CA ALA A 49 2.83 11.06 -2.87
C ALA A 49 4.35 11.30 -2.90
N GLN A 50 4.79 12.55 -2.79
CA GLN A 50 6.21 12.88 -2.67
C GLN A 50 6.81 12.31 -1.38
N ASP A 51 6.13 12.51 -0.24
CA ASP A 51 6.56 11.98 1.06
C ASP A 51 6.58 10.45 1.06
N ASP A 52 5.58 9.79 0.47
CA ASP A 52 5.54 8.33 0.35
C ASP A 52 6.68 7.80 -0.56
N THR A 53 6.99 8.53 -1.64
CA THR A 53 8.07 8.15 -2.57
C THR A 53 9.42 8.18 -1.87
N GLU A 54 9.72 9.26 -1.12
CA GLU A 54 10.98 9.38 -0.38
C GLU A 54 11.13 8.26 0.65
N ASN A 55 10.08 7.96 1.42
CA ASN A 55 10.12 6.85 2.39
C ASN A 55 10.46 5.51 1.73
N PHE A 56 9.89 5.22 0.55
CA PHE A 56 10.14 3.97 -0.16
C PHE A 56 11.53 3.90 -0.79
N GLU A 57 12.02 5.01 -1.33
CA GLU A 57 13.39 5.10 -1.84
C GLU A 57 14.41 4.88 -0.72
N GLU A 58 14.24 5.56 0.41
CA GLU A 58 15.16 5.46 1.55
C GLU A 58 15.13 4.09 2.23
N VAL A 59 13.95 3.46 2.41
CA VAL A 59 13.89 2.06 2.89
C VAL A 59 14.57 1.11 1.92
N THR A 60 14.39 1.31 0.62
CA THR A 60 15.01 0.45 -0.39
C THR A 60 16.53 0.56 -0.33
N GLU A 61 17.08 1.78 -0.25
CA GLU A 61 18.53 1.96 -0.19
C GLU A 61 19.13 1.54 1.16
N ALA A 62 18.48 1.85 2.29
CA ALA A 62 18.95 1.47 3.63
C ALA A 62 19.05 -0.05 3.81
N THR A 63 18.13 -0.81 3.20
CA THR A 63 18.13 -2.28 3.25
C THR A 63 19.19 -2.94 2.35
N LEU A 64 19.91 -2.18 1.52
CA LEU A 64 21.03 -2.72 0.73
C LEU A 64 22.33 -2.81 1.52
N GLY A 65 22.44 -2.09 2.64
CA GLY A 65 23.64 -2.08 3.49
C GLY A 65 23.94 -3.44 4.13
N VAL A 66 25.23 -3.70 4.40
CA VAL A 66 25.70 -4.98 4.98
C VAL A 66 24.97 -5.34 6.27
N ILE A 67 24.75 -4.36 7.16
CA ILE A 67 24.04 -4.56 8.43
C ILE A 67 22.52 -4.61 8.21
N GLY A 68 21.97 -3.74 7.36
CA GLY A 68 20.53 -3.68 7.11
C GLY A 68 19.95 -5.00 6.62
N ARG A 69 20.70 -5.75 5.80
CA ARG A 69 20.30 -7.07 5.30
C ARG A 69 20.27 -8.18 6.34
N THR A 70 20.87 -7.99 7.52
CA THR A 70 20.91 -9.01 8.59
C THR A 70 19.82 -8.83 9.63
N LEU A 71 18.95 -7.82 9.47
CA LEU A 71 17.89 -7.49 10.42
C LEU A 71 16.52 -7.78 9.83
N ASP A 72 15.60 -8.19 10.71
CA ASP A 72 14.21 -8.39 10.35
C ASP A 72 13.39 -7.11 10.58
N PHE A 73 12.41 -6.87 9.71
CA PHE A 73 11.37 -5.88 9.97
C PHE A 73 10.43 -6.34 11.09
N ASN A 74 10.06 -5.42 11.97
CA ASN A 74 9.09 -5.68 13.02
C ASN A 74 7.66 -5.62 12.45
N TYR A 75 7.03 -6.78 12.28
CA TYR A 75 5.62 -6.91 11.90
C TYR A 75 4.72 -7.41 13.06
N GLN A 76 5.02 -7.00 14.29
CA GLN A 76 4.35 -7.50 15.48
C GLN A 76 3.06 -6.73 15.83
N MET A 77 2.69 -5.70 15.08
CA MET A 77 1.56 -4.84 15.40
C MET A 77 0.22 -5.58 15.25
N GLY A 78 -0.50 -5.71 16.36
CA GLY A 78 -1.78 -6.40 16.40
C GLY A 78 -1.68 -7.91 16.59
N MET A 79 -0.47 -8.46 16.75
CA MET A 79 -0.31 -9.84 17.20
C MET A 79 -1.02 -10.05 18.54
N LYS A 80 -1.65 -11.22 18.68
CA LYS A 80 -2.41 -11.64 19.89
C LYS A 80 -3.64 -10.77 20.21
N ARG A 81 -4.12 -9.94 19.29
CA ARG A 81 -5.43 -9.27 19.42
C ARG A 81 -6.56 -10.18 18.93
N ASP A 82 -7.77 -9.94 19.44
CA ASP A 82 -8.96 -10.65 19.02
C ASP A 82 -9.33 -10.28 17.58
N TYR A 83 -9.12 -11.22 16.67
CA TYR A 83 -9.58 -11.12 15.30
C TYR A 83 -11.05 -11.52 15.22
N LYS A 84 -11.86 -10.70 14.51
CA LYS A 84 -13.23 -11.09 14.17
C LYS A 84 -13.21 -11.75 12.81
N LYS A 85 -13.62 -13.01 12.75
CA LYS A 85 -13.63 -13.78 11.49
C LYS A 85 -15.05 -13.85 10.96
N ASN A 86 -15.20 -13.67 9.64
CA ASN A 86 -16.45 -13.90 8.90
C ASN A 86 -17.66 -13.28 9.60
N MET A 87 -17.55 -11.99 9.92
CA MET A 87 -18.69 -11.24 10.44
C MET A 87 -19.81 -11.24 9.39
N PRO A 88 -21.09 -11.26 9.78
CA PRO A 88 -22.22 -11.41 8.84
C PRO A 88 -22.17 -10.48 7.62
N ASP A 89 -21.74 -9.23 7.81
CA ASP A 89 -21.69 -8.20 6.74
C ASP A 89 -20.28 -7.98 6.17
N TYR A 90 -19.26 -8.64 6.74
CA TYR A 90 -17.85 -8.38 6.42
C TYR A 90 -17.08 -9.71 6.33
N PRO A 91 -16.93 -10.26 5.10
CA PRO A 91 -16.19 -11.49 4.89
C PRO A 91 -14.69 -11.29 5.16
N GLY A 92 -14.01 -12.39 5.52
CA GLY A 92 -12.58 -12.39 5.81
C GLY A 92 -12.25 -12.15 7.28
N ASP A 93 -10.98 -11.89 7.53
CA ASP A 93 -10.43 -11.68 8.87
C ASP A 93 -10.31 -10.18 9.15
N LEU A 94 -11.08 -9.71 10.14
CA LEU A 94 -11.06 -8.32 10.58
C LEU A 94 -10.12 -8.15 11.76
N SER A 95 -9.37 -7.07 11.71
CA SER A 95 -8.45 -6.61 12.75
C SER A 95 -8.81 -5.18 13.15
N PRO A 96 -8.30 -4.67 14.28
CA PRO A 96 -8.40 -3.25 14.61
C PRO A 96 -7.84 -2.36 13.49
N TYR A 97 -8.37 -1.14 13.38
CA TYR A 97 -7.99 -0.17 12.35
C TYR A 97 -6.47 0.01 12.22
N TYR A 98 -5.77 0.06 13.36
CA TYR A 98 -4.31 0.05 13.40
C TYR A 98 -3.78 -1.36 13.70
N SER A 99 -3.32 -2.05 12.66
CA SER A 99 -2.69 -3.37 12.73
C SER A 99 -1.84 -3.65 11.48
N GLU A 100 -1.01 -4.69 11.54
CA GLU A 100 -0.24 -5.20 10.39
C GLU A 100 -0.80 -6.52 9.82
N ASN A 101 -2.07 -6.83 10.10
CA ASN A 101 -2.65 -8.11 9.71
C ASN A 101 -2.71 -8.27 8.17
N ASN A 102 -2.97 -7.19 7.44
CA ASN A 102 -3.01 -7.20 5.98
C ASN A 102 -1.62 -7.42 5.36
N GLN A 103 -0.60 -6.75 5.91
CA GLN A 103 0.80 -6.88 5.51
C GLN A 103 1.28 -8.32 5.75
N MET A 104 0.99 -8.88 6.92
CA MET A 104 1.29 -10.28 7.23
C MET A 104 0.55 -11.26 6.31
N GLY A 105 -0.71 -10.99 5.98
CA GLY A 105 -1.48 -11.77 5.01
C GLY A 105 -0.84 -11.75 3.62
N PHE A 106 -0.41 -10.58 3.15
CA PHE A 106 0.29 -10.40 1.89
C PHE A 106 1.60 -11.20 1.85
N TYR A 107 2.47 -11.06 2.86
CA TYR A 107 3.76 -11.76 2.88
C TYR A 107 3.60 -13.28 3.03
N ARG A 108 2.59 -13.78 3.77
CA ARG A 108 2.27 -15.22 3.80
C ARG A 108 1.86 -15.75 2.42
N ALA A 109 1.03 -15.00 1.71
CA ALA A 109 0.62 -15.38 0.36
C ALA A 109 1.82 -15.36 -0.60
N TRP A 110 2.69 -14.34 -0.51
CA TRP A 110 3.93 -14.26 -1.27
C TRP A 110 4.87 -15.43 -0.97
N SER A 111 5.11 -15.76 0.30
CA SER A 111 5.95 -16.90 0.74
C SER A 111 5.47 -18.20 0.11
N ARG A 112 4.15 -18.45 0.17
CA ARG A 112 3.51 -19.61 -0.44
C ARG A 112 3.71 -19.67 -1.96
N LEU A 113 3.65 -18.53 -2.65
CA LEU A 113 3.86 -18.46 -4.10
C LEU A 113 5.33 -18.67 -4.49
N MET A 114 6.26 -18.19 -3.66
CA MET A 114 7.70 -18.32 -3.89
C MET A 114 8.28 -19.65 -3.41
N GLY A 115 7.54 -20.42 -2.60
CA GLY A 115 7.99 -21.69 -2.04
C GLY A 115 9.04 -21.53 -0.93
N VAL A 116 9.02 -20.40 -0.22
CA VAL A 116 9.91 -20.09 0.92
C VAL A 116 9.15 -20.04 2.23
#